data_AF-A0A6M8HXR3-F1
#
_entry.id   AF-A0A6M8HXR3-F1
#
_cell.length_a   1.000
_cell.length_b   1.000
_cell.length_c   1.000
_cell.angle_alpha   90.00
_cell.angle_beta   90.00
_cell.angle_gamma   90.00
#
_symmetry.space_group_name_H-M   'P 1'
#
loop_
_entity.id
_entity.type
_entity.pdbx_description
1 polymer ?
#
loop_
_entity_poly.entity_id
_entity_poly.type
_entity_poly.pdbx_seq_one_letter_code
_entity_poly.pdbx_strand_id
1 'polypeptide(L)'
;MAGASKTFWEIIPANRLPGDDGQILIVDREDGAEGRTVCLVPGKLLYCTEEHEFVRHLDEQDFRNARLFATAPRLRAVLTELLDWAAQSGEPDAECWEEARRVAAVLQDPGS
;
A
#
# COMPACT_ATOMS: atom_id res chain seq x y z
N MET A 1 26.44 8.20 2.81
CA MET A 1 25.12 8.20 3.47
C MET A 1 24.08 8.54 2.41
N ALA A 2 23.51 7.52 1.76
CA ALA A 2 22.39 7.72 0.85
C ALA A 2 21.14 7.94 1.71
N GLY A 3 20.45 9.06 1.52
CA GLY A 3 19.20 9.33 2.22
C GLY A 3 18.19 8.23 1.87
N ALA A 4 17.63 7.58 2.88
CA ALA A 4 16.52 6.66 2.69
C ALA A 4 15.41 7.42 1.95
N SER A 5 15.15 7.06 0.70
CA SER A 5 13.99 7.57 -0.05
C SER A 5 12.77 7.16 0.76
N LYS A 6 12.06 8.13 1.31
CA LYS A 6 10.85 7.89 2.07
C LYS A 6 9.73 7.64 1.07
N THR A 7 9.77 6.49 0.40
CA THR A 7 8.72 6.11 -0.53
C THR A 7 7.40 6.04 0.25
N PHE A 8 6.60 7.07 0.06
CA PHE A 8 5.30 7.25 0.70
C PHE A 8 4.29 7.35 -0.42
N TRP A 9 3.47 6.31 -0.56
CA TRP A 9 2.40 6.34 -1.52
C TRP A 9 1.21 7.12 -0.97
N GLU A 10 0.68 8.03 -1.78
CA GLU A 10 -0.44 8.90 -1.41
C GLU A 10 -1.76 8.23 -1.77
N ILE A 11 -2.74 8.31 -0.86
CA ILE A 11 -4.11 7.85 -1.08
C ILE A 11 -4.93 9.02 -1.59
N ILE A 12 -5.39 8.93 -2.83
CA ILE A 12 -6.20 9.98 -3.47
C ILE A 12 -7.60 9.41 -3.73
N PRO A 13 -8.66 9.94 -3.10
CA PRO A 13 -10.02 9.66 -3.54
C PRO A 13 -10.24 10.37 -4.87
N ALA A 14 -10.47 9.61 -5.93
CA ALA A 14 -10.89 10.14 -7.23
C ALA A 14 -12.42 10.24 -7.25
N ASN A 15 -12.90 11.41 -7.68
CA ASN A 15 -14.28 11.90 -7.70
C ASN A 15 -14.93 12.14 -6.33
N ARG A 16 -15.53 13.33 -6.17
CA ARG A 16 -16.08 13.86 -4.90
C ARG A 16 -17.55 14.27 -4.99
N LEU A 17 -18.23 13.99 -6.10
CA LEU A 17 -19.64 14.34 -6.27
C LEU A 17 -20.54 13.11 -6.07
N PRO A 18 -21.74 13.28 -5.50
CA PRO A 18 -22.78 12.25 -5.51
C PRO A 18 -23.08 11.81 -6.96
N GLY A 19 -23.04 10.51 -7.23
CA GLY A 19 -23.27 9.94 -8.56
C GLY A 19 -22.02 9.74 -9.42
N ASP A 20 -20.86 10.30 -9.05
CA ASP A 20 -19.61 10.07 -9.79
C ASP A 20 -18.90 8.78 -9.36
N ASP A 21 -18.15 8.19 -10.30
CA ASP A 21 -17.30 7.02 -10.12
C ASP A 21 -16.25 7.23 -9.02
N GLY A 22 -16.48 6.75 -7.79
CA GLY A 22 -15.50 6.81 -6.70
C GLY A 22 -14.47 5.69 -6.78
N GLN A 23 -13.19 6.01 -7.02
CA GLN A 23 -12.08 5.05 -6.90
C GLN A 23 -11.00 5.59 -5.96
N ILE A 24 -10.36 4.71 -5.20
CA ILE A 24 -9.18 5.10 -4.43
C ILE A 24 -7.95 4.79 -5.28
N LEU A 25 -7.20 5.85 -5.60
CA LEU A 25 -5.90 5.74 -6.25
C LEU A 25 -4.81 5.73 -5.19
N ILE A 26 -3.87 4.82 -5.33
CA ILE A 26 -2.63 4.81 -4.55
C ILE A 26 -1.52 5.22 -5.51
N VAL A 27 -0.92 6.38 -5.25
CA VAL A 27 0.01 7.03 -6.17
C VAL A 27 1.39 7.11 -5.54
N ASP A 28 2.39 6.65 -6.28
CA ASP A 28 3.79 6.91 -5.98
C ASP A 28 4.18 8.29 -6.52
N ARG A 29 4.39 9.26 -5.63
CA ARG A 29 4.81 10.62 -6.00
C ARG A 29 6.29 10.74 -6.32
N GLU A 30 7.08 9.72 -6.02
CA GLU A 30 8.51 9.68 -6.35
C GLU A 30 8.72 9.16 -7.78
N ASP A 31 7.73 8.48 -8.37
CA ASP A 31 7.76 7.96 -9.75
C ASP A 31 7.19 8.98 -10.77
N GLY A 32 8.02 9.97 -11.12
CA GLY A 32 7.75 10.95 -12.17
C GLY A 32 7.06 12.24 -11.70
N ALA A 33 6.94 13.22 -12.61
CA ALA A 33 6.46 14.57 -12.28
C ALA A 33 5.00 14.63 -11.80
N GLU A 34 4.15 13.70 -12.27
CA GLU A 34 2.74 13.60 -11.88
C GLU A 34 2.50 12.51 -10.81
N GLY A 35 3.52 11.70 -10.54
CA GLY A 35 3.41 10.44 -9.81
C GLY A 35 2.76 9.33 -10.63
N ARG A 36 3.00 8.07 -10.26
CA ARG A 36 2.43 6.89 -10.91
C ARG A 36 1.38 6.24 -10.03
N THR A 37 0.21 5.92 -10.58
CA THR A 37 -0.75 5.05 -9.91
C THR A 37 -0.19 3.63 -9.83
N VAL A 38 0.05 3.15 -8.61
CA VAL A 38 0.60 1.81 -8.35
C VAL A 38 -0.48 0.80 -7.94
N CYS A 39 -1.61 1.28 -7.44
CA CYS A 39 -2.75 0.44 -7.08
C CYS A 39 -4.05 1.22 -7.18
N LEU A 40 -5.13 0.50 -7.49
CA LEU A 40 -6.47 1.02 -7.63
C LEU A 40 -7.38 0.15 -6.76
N VAL A 41 -7.93 0.72 -5.68
CA VAL A 41 -8.82 -0.03 -4.79
C VAL A 41 -10.25 0.14 -5.28
N PRO A 42 -10.91 -0.96 -5.67
CA PRO A 42 -12.27 -0.90 -6.16
C PRO A 42 -13.28 -0.70 -5.02
N GLY A 43 -14.13 0.33 -5.07
CA GLY A 43 -15.32 0.42 -4.22
C GLY A 43 -16.43 -0.56 -4.59
N LYS A 44 -17.41 -0.74 -3.69
CA LYS A 44 -18.59 -1.60 -3.90
C LYS A 44 -19.59 -0.95 -4.85
N LEU A 45 -20.14 -1.72 -5.79
CA LEU A 45 -21.25 -1.27 -6.64
C LEU A 45 -22.57 -1.48 -5.90
N LEU A 46 -23.34 -0.41 -5.73
CA LEU A 46 -24.69 -0.40 -5.18
C LEU A 46 -25.64 0.17 -6.23
N TYR A 47 -26.81 -0.42 -6.39
CA TYR A 47 -27.82 0.13 -7.29
C TYR A 47 -28.52 1.32 -6.63
N CYS A 48 -28.43 2.50 -7.25
CA CYS A 48 -29.16 3.70 -6.84
C CYS A 48 -30.58 3.64 -7.44
N THR A 49 -31.58 3.50 -6.58
CA THR A 49 -32.98 3.40 -7.02
C THR A 49 -33.53 4.71 -7.58
N GLU A 50 -32.99 5.86 -7.14
CA GLU A 50 -33.44 7.19 -7.58
C GLU A 50 -32.96 7.49 -9.01
N GLU A 51 -31.75 7.07 -9.35
CA GLU A 51 -31.10 7.35 -10.64
C GLU A 51 -31.16 6.16 -11.62
N HIS A 52 -31.72 5.02 -11.19
CA HIS A 52 -31.80 3.78 -11.97
C HIS A 52 -30.47 3.24 -12.51
N GLU A 53 -29.39 3.47 -11.76
CA GLU A 53 -28.02 3.14 -12.18
C GLU A 53 -27.19 2.50 -11.07
N PHE A 54 -26.11 1.81 -11.44
CA PHE A 54 -25.17 1.25 -10.48
C PHE A 54 -24.13 2.32 -10.10
N VAL A 55 -24.09 2.68 -8.82
CA VAL A 55 -23.18 3.69 -8.26
C VAL A 55 -22.14 3.01 -7.40
N ARG A 56 -20.89 3.48 -7.48
CA ARG A 56 -19.81 2.93 -6.67
C ARG A 56 -19.68 3.67 -5.34
N HIS A 57 -19.83 2.94 -4.24
CA HIS A 57 -19.71 3.44 -2.88
C HIS A 57 -18.44 2.88 -2.22
N LEU A 58 -17.61 3.76 -1.66
CA LEU A 58 -16.47 3.37 -0.85
C LEU A 58 -16.94 3.12 0.59
N ASP A 59 -16.48 2.04 1.20
CA ASP A 59 -16.71 1.76 2.62
C ASP A 59 -15.42 1.84 3.46
N GLU A 60 -15.56 1.67 4.77
CA GLU A 60 -14.42 1.73 5.69
C GLU A 60 -13.36 0.65 5.38
N GLN A 61 -13.78 -0.52 4.88
CA GLN A 61 -12.87 -1.59 4.50
C GLN A 61 -12.02 -1.19 3.29
N ASP A 62 -12.60 -0.48 2.31
CA ASP A 62 -11.87 0.05 1.16
C ASP A 62 -10.76 1.03 1.59
N PHE A 63 -11.05 1.93 2.54
CA PHE A 63 -10.04 2.84 3.10
C PHE A 63 -8.98 2.11 3.91
N ARG A 64 -9.35 1.08 4.68
CA ARG A 64 -8.40 0.25 5.43
C ARG A 64 -7.47 -0.50 4.48
N ASN A 65 -8.00 -1.09 3.41
CA ASN A 65 -7.22 -1.74 2.37
C ASN A 65 -6.26 -0.74 1.71
N ALA A 66 -6.74 0.45 1.34
CA ALA A 66 -5.90 1.48 0.75
C ALA A 66 -4.74 1.91 1.67
N ARG A 67 -4.98 2.05 2.98
CA ARG A 67 -3.93 2.35 3.96
C ARG A 67 -2.87 1.25 4.05
N LEU A 68 -3.30 -0.01 4.03
CA LEU A 68 -2.37 -1.15 4.05
C LEU A 68 -1.45 -1.13 2.83
N PHE A 69 -2.02 -0.97 1.63
CA PHE A 69 -1.25 -0.87 0.39
C PHE A 69 -0.30 0.33 0.39
N ALA A 70 -0.76 1.52 0.81
CA ALA A 70 0.07 2.71 0.88
C ALA A 70 1.24 2.61 1.87
N THR A 71 1.09 1.79 2.92
CA THR A 71 2.12 1.60 3.95
C THR A 71 3.11 0.48 3.59
N ALA A 72 2.77 -0.38 2.63
CA ALA A 72 3.57 -1.55 2.26
C ALA A 72 5.04 -1.24 1.91
N PRO A 73 5.38 -0.19 1.13
CA PRO A 73 6.78 0.13 0.83
C PRO A 73 7.58 0.47 2.09
N ARG A 74 6.98 1.23 3.01
CA ARG A 74 7.63 1.61 4.27
C ARG A 74 7.82 0.39 5.18
N LEU A 75 6.86 -0.52 5.24
CA LEU A 75 7.00 -1.76 6.00
C LEU A 75 8.16 -2.60 5.45
N ARG A 76 8.27 -2.71 4.13
CA ARG A 76 9.38 -3.40 3.47
C ARG A 76 10.73 -2.76 3.83
N ALA A 77 10.85 -1.43 3.73
CA ALA A 77 12.08 -0.72 4.06
C ALA A 77 12.49 -0.90 5.53
N VAL A 78 11.55 -0.73 6.47
CA VAL A 78 11.82 -0.90 7.91
C VAL A 78 12.23 -2.35 8.22
N LEU A 79 11.58 -3.34 7.60
CA LEU A 79 11.93 -4.74 7.79
C LEU A 79 13.36 -5.04 7.31
N THR A 80 13.75 -4.48 6.16
CA THR A 80 15.13 -4.61 5.65
C THR A 80 16.14 -3.97 6.61
N GLU A 81 15.89 -2.75 7.09
CA GLU A 81 16.78 -2.07 8.05
C GLU A 81 16.94 -2.87 9.36
N LEU A 82 15.86 -3.47 9.86
CA LEU A 82 15.89 -4.30 11.07
C LEU A 82 16.71 -5.58 10.86
N LEU A 83 16.58 -6.23 9.71
CA LEU A 83 17.37 -7.41 9.37
C LEU A 83 18.87 -7.08 9.23
N ASP A 84 19.20 -5.95 8.61
CA ASP A 84 20.58 -5.47 8.50
C ASP A 84 21.19 -5.17 9.87
N TRP A 85 20.40 -4.58 10.77
CA TRP A 85 20.81 -4.36 12.16
C TRP A 85 21.01 -5.68 12.91
N ALA A 86 20.09 -6.64 12.77
CA ALA A 86 20.18 -7.95 13.43
C ALA A 86 21.43 -8.73 12.99
N ALA A 87 21.79 -8.63 11.70
CA ALA A 87 23.02 -9.23 11.17
C ALA A 87 24.29 -8.66 11.83
N GLN A 88 24.24 -7.43 12.33
CA GLN A 88 25.38 -6.73 12.94
C GLN A 88 25.40 -6.81 14.47
N SER A 89 24.25 -7.03 15.13
CA SER A 89 24.11 -6.98 16.59
C SER A 89 24.45 -8.28 17.32
N GLY A 90 24.76 -9.36 16.59
CA GLY A 90 25.28 -10.61 17.18
C GLY A 90 24.22 -11.63 17.60
N GLU A 91 22.93 -11.36 17.37
CA GLU A 91 21.85 -12.36 17.52
C GLU A 91 21.11 -12.64 16.19
N PRO A 92 21.79 -12.84 15.05
CA PRO A 92 21.13 -13.01 13.75
C PRO A 92 20.30 -14.29 13.63
N ASP A 93 20.56 -15.27 14.50
CA ASP A 93 19.97 -16.62 14.48
C ASP A 93 18.74 -16.75 15.39
N ALA A 94 18.29 -15.67 16.03
CA ALA A 94 17.05 -15.70 16.80
C ALA A 94 15.85 -16.01 15.89
N GLU A 95 14.90 -16.82 16.38
CA GLU A 95 13.74 -17.28 15.61
C GLU A 95 12.92 -16.13 14.99
N CYS A 96 12.85 -14.99 15.67
CA CYS A 96 12.18 -13.78 15.17
C CYS A 96 12.84 -13.23 13.89
N TRP A 97 14.15 -13.40 13.70
CA TRP A 97 14.85 -12.95 12.50
C TRP A 97 14.70 -13.92 11.34
N GLU A 98 14.58 -15.22 11.61
CA GLU A 98 14.19 -16.19 10.58
C GLU A 98 12.78 -15.92 10.04
N GLU A 99 11.83 -15.61 10.92
CA GLU A 99 10.50 -15.18 10.51
C GLU A 99 10.54 -13.88 9.69
N ALA A 100 11.29 -12.88 10.17
CA ALA A 100 11.47 -11.62 9.46
C ALA A 100 12.08 -11.82 8.07
N ARG A 101 13.06 -12.73 7.90
CA ARG A 101 13.65 -13.09 6.60
C ARG A 101 12.62 -13.72 5.67
N ARG A 102 11.79 -14.66 6.16
CA ARG A 102 10.72 -15.27 5.38
C ARG A 102 9.71 -14.24 4.89
N VAL A 103 9.26 -13.35 5.78
CA VAL A 103 8.34 -12.26 5.43
C VAL A 103 8.99 -11.32 4.41
N ALA A 104 10.26 -10.96 4.59
CA ALA A 104 10.98 -10.10 3.65
C ALA A 104 11.11 -10.73 2.25
N ALA A 105 11.39 -12.03 2.17
CA ALA A 105 11.49 -12.75 0.90
C ALA A 105 10.16 -12.73 0.12
N VAL A 106 9.04 -13.03 0.79
CA VAL A 106 7.70 -12.94 0.19
C VAL A 106 7.36 -11.52 -0.27
N LEU A 107 7.79 -10.50 0.49
CA LEU A 107 7.57 -9.11 0.12
C LEU A 107 8.43 -8.68 -1.08
N GLN A 108 9.60 -9.28 -1.31
CA GLN A 108 10.49 -8.98 -2.43
C GLN A 108 10.05 -9.70 -3.71
N ASP A 109 9.56 -10.93 -3.60
CA ASP A 109 9.01 -11.72 -4.71
C ASP A 109 7.67 -12.36 -4.31
N PRO A 110 6.53 -11.67 -4.51
CA PRO A 110 5.22 -12.18 -4.13
C PRO A 110 4.72 -13.33 -5.03
N GLY A 111 5.49 -13.75 -6.04
CA GLY A 111 5.12 -14.80 -7.00
C GLY A 111 5.83 -16.15 -6.83
N SER A 112 6.75 -16.28 -5.86
CA SER A 112 7.54 -17.49 -5.59
C SER A 112 6.94 -18.41 -4.53
#